data_AF-A0A7V0JE59-F1
#
_entry.id   AF-A0A7V0JE59-F1
#
_cell.length_a   1.000
_cell.length_b   1.000
_cell.length_c   1.000
_cell.angle_alpha   90.00
_cell.angle_beta   90.00
_cell.angle_gamma   90.00
#
_symmetry.space_group_name_H-M   'P 1'
#
loop_
_entity.id
_entity.type
_entity.pdbx_description
1 polymer ?
#
loop_
_entity_poly.entity_id
_entity_poly.type
_entity_poly.pdbx_seq_one_letter_code
_entity_poly.pdbx_strand_id
1 'polypeptide(L)'
;MAKRVTTIKDCTHKLSCKHVIGCSTLTYEMDCVILKKMPDGRLKILVFGDRYWNRHDEKKRIRYVHSNRISAKQIDNNFRRFL
;
A
#
# COMPACT_ATOMS: atom_id res chain seq x y z
N MET A 1 26.29 6.08 -4.96
CA MET A 1 24.96 6.34 -5.56
C MET A 1 23.95 6.55 -4.45
N ALA A 2 23.30 7.72 -4.38
CA ALA A 2 22.28 7.98 -3.36
C ALA A 2 21.06 7.09 -3.64
N LYS A 3 20.69 6.24 -2.67
CA LYS A 3 19.52 5.38 -2.77
C LYS A 3 18.28 6.27 -2.57
N ARG A 4 17.46 6.46 -3.61
CA ARG A 4 16.21 7.22 -3.51
C ARG A 4 15.35 6.60 -2.41
N VAL A 5 15.03 7.38 -1.38
CA VAL A 5 14.17 6.94 -0.28
C VAL A 5 12.72 7.00 -0.75
N THR A 6 12.07 5.84 -0.90
CA THR A 6 10.64 5.78 -1.23
C THR A 6 9.82 6.30 -0.04
N THR A 7 8.93 7.26 -0.29
CA THR A 7 8.05 7.87 0.70
C THR A 7 6.59 7.49 0.44
N ILE A 8 5.69 7.81 1.37
CA ILE A 8 4.25 7.55 1.18
C ILE A 8 3.67 8.29 -0.03
N LYS A 9 4.28 9.43 -0.43
CA LYS A 9 3.87 10.20 -1.62
C LYS A 9 4.12 9.45 -2.93
N ASP A 10 5.08 8.51 -2.94
CA ASP A 10 5.37 7.67 -4.10
C ASP A 10 4.40 6.47 -4.20
N CYS A 11 3.43 6.32 -3.30
CA CYS A 11 2.49 5.20 -3.31
C CYS A 11 1.55 5.25 -4.51
N THR A 12 1.55 4.14 -5.25
CA THR A 12 0.76 3.98 -6.48
C THR A 12 -0.40 3.00 -6.29
N HIS A 13 -0.39 2.23 -5.21
CA HIS A 13 -1.34 1.15 -4.98
C HIS A 13 -1.81 1.11 -3.53
N LYS A 14 -2.89 0.39 -3.29
CA LYS A 14 -3.40 0.04 -1.97
C LYS A 14 -3.42 -1.47 -1.77
N LEU A 15 -3.00 -1.91 -0.60
CA LEU A 15 -3.08 -3.30 -0.15
C LEU A 15 -4.33 -3.49 0.70
N SER A 16 -5.23 -4.37 0.28
CA SER A 16 -6.35 -4.83 1.10
C SER A 16 -5.89 -5.77 2.21
N CYS A 17 -6.15 -5.39 3.45
CA CYS A 17 -5.83 -6.13 4.67
C CYS A 17 -7.10 -6.53 5.42
N LYS A 18 -7.06 -7.72 6.04
CA LYS A 18 -8.11 -8.24 6.93
C LYS A 18 -7.46 -8.57 8.27
N HIS A 19 -8.02 -8.06 9.36
CA HIS A 19 -7.63 -8.38 10.71
C HIS A 19 -8.83 -8.99 11.45
N VAL A 20 -8.61 -10.13 12.08
CA VAL A 20 -9.65 -10.87 12.80
C VAL A 20 -9.28 -10.85 14.29
N ILE A 21 -10.22 -10.41 15.13
CA ILE A 21 -10.11 -10.40 16.59
C ILE A 21 -11.32 -11.13 17.15
N GLY A 22 -11.12 -12.37 17.62
CA GLY A 22 -12.22 -13.24 18.02
C GLY A 22 -13.22 -13.45 16.88
N CYS A 23 -14.49 -13.13 17.13
CA CYS A 23 -15.56 -13.21 16.13
C CYS A 23 -15.65 -11.96 15.23
N SER A 24 -14.87 -10.91 15.51
CA SER A 24 -14.93 -9.64 14.78
C SER A 24 -13.89 -9.58 13.66
N THR A 25 -14.30 -9.01 12.52
CA THR A 25 -13.43 -8.79 11.36
C THR A 25 -13.37 -7.31 11.03
N LEU A 26 -12.16 -6.80 10.83
CA LEU A 26 -11.91 -5.47 10.28
C LEU A 26 -11.15 -5.58 8.96
N THR A 27 -11.67 -4.94 7.93
CA THR A 27 -11.00 -4.80 6.63
C THR A 27 -10.52 -3.35 6.50
N TYR A 28 -9.27 -3.17 6.06
CA TYR A 28 -8.68 -1.84 5.86
C TYR A 28 -7.65 -1.88 4.73
N GLU A 29 -7.33 -0.72 4.18
CA GLU A 29 -6.35 -0.58 3.11
C GLU A 29 -5.06 0.08 3.60
N MET A 30 -3.94 -0.30 3.02
CA MET A 30 -2.63 0.30 3.32
C MET A 30 -1.98 0.78 2.03
N ASP A 31 -1.44 2.00 2.04
CA ASP A 31 -0.71 2.55 0.90
C ASP A 31 0.59 1.76 0.66
N CYS A 32 0.87 1.45 -0.62
CA CYS A 32 2.02 0.64 -0.98
C CYS A 32 2.59 0.94 -2.38
N VAL A 33 3.80 0.44 -2.61
CA VAL A 33 4.49 0.44 -3.91
C VAL A 33 4.87 -1.00 -4.27
N ILE A 34 4.62 -1.40 -5.52
CA ILE A 34 5.08 -2.68 -6.05
C ILE A 34 6.56 -2.56 -6.38
N LEU A 35 7.38 -3.48 -5.83
CA LEU A 35 8.82 -3.51 -6.07
C LEU A 35 9.19 -4.50 -7.17
N LYS A 36 8.57 -5.68 -7.16
CA LYS A 36 8.89 -6.77 -8.10
C LYS A 36 7.80 -7.84 -8.12
N LYS A 37 7.54 -8.43 -9.29
CA LYS A 37 6.77 -9.68 -9.42
C LYS A 37 7.67 -10.88 -9.15
N MET A 38 7.26 -11.75 -8.23
CA MET A 38 7.97 -12.97 -7.86
C MET A 38 7.63 -14.11 -8.83
N PRO A 39 8.52 -15.12 -8.96
CA PRO A 39 8.27 -16.27 -9.84
C PRO A 39 7.01 -17.07 -9.48
N ASP A 40 6.63 -17.07 -8.21
CA ASP A 40 5.42 -17.73 -7.68
C ASP A 40 4.12 -16.93 -7.92
N GLY A 41 4.20 -15.84 -8.69
CA GLY A 41 3.06 -14.97 -8.99
C GLY A 41 2.70 -13.97 -7.90
N ARG A 42 3.36 -13.98 -6.74
CA ARG A 42 3.19 -12.94 -5.72
C ARG A 42 3.89 -11.64 -6.12
N LEU A 43 3.47 -10.54 -5.53
CA LEU A 43 4.10 -9.23 -5.62
C LEU A 43 4.91 -9.00 -4.34
N LYS A 44 6.19 -8.66 -4.51
CA LYS A 44 6.98 -8.03 -3.45
C LYS A 44 6.61 -6.56 -3.42
N ILE A 45 6.09 -6.10 -2.30
CA ILE A 45 5.61 -4.72 -2.12
C ILE A 45 6.26 -4.07 -0.90
N LEU A 46 6.38 -2.76 -0.93
CA LEU A 46 6.71 -1.92 0.22
C LEU A 46 5.42 -1.26 0.70
N VAL A 47 4.99 -1.59 1.92
CA VAL A 47 3.78 -1.02 2.54
C VAL A 47 4.18 0.05 3.55
N PHE A 48 3.43 1.15 3.59
CA PHE A 48 3.60 2.26 4.52
C PHE A 48 2.53 2.23 5.60
N GLY A 49 2.83 2.74 6.79
CA GLY A 49 1.88 2.78 7.89
C GLY A 49 1.90 1.54 8.80
N ASP A 50 0.99 1.55 9.77
CA ASP A 50 0.77 0.44 10.71
C ASP A 50 -0.72 0.15 10.84
N ARG A 51 -1.17 -0.92 10.18
CA ARG A 51 -2.60 -1.31 10.11
C ARG A 51 -3.49 -0.14 9.66
N TYR A 52 -4.50 0.19 10.45
CA TYR A 52 -5.44 1.29 10.27
C TYR A 52 -5.10 2.49 11.19
N TRP A 53 -3.93 2.49 11.84
CA TRP A 53 -3.51 3.56 12.73
C TRP A 53 -2.97 4.75 11.93
N ASN A 54 -3.47 5.95 12.23
CA ASN A 54 -3.01 7.19 11.64
C ASN A 54 -1.61 7.59 12.17
N ARG A 55 -0.90 8.44 11.43
CA ARG A 55 0.41 9.04 11.80
C ARG A 55 1.55 8.03 11.98
N HIS A 56 1.56 7.00 11.14
CA HIS A 56 2.61 5.98 11.11
C HIS A 56 3.26 5.83 9.72
N ASP A 57 3.17 6.86 8.89
CA ASP A 57 3.62 6.86 7.49
C ASP A 57 5.14 6.65 7.34
N GLU A 58 5.90 6.90 8.42
CA GLU A 58 7.32 6.61 8.53
C GLU A 58 7.63 5.12 8.60
N LYS A 59 6.70 4.31 9.12
CA LYS A 59 6.85 2.86 9.22
C LYS A 59 6.72 2.24 7.83
N LYS A 60 7.64 1.34 7.52
CA LYS A 60 7.71 0.65 6.23
C LYS A 60 7.94 -0.83 6.44
N ARG A 61 7.22 -1.68 5.70
CA ARG A 61 7.40 -3.13 5.77
C ARG A 61 7.31 -3.78 4.39
N ILE A 62 8.23 -4.70 4.12
CA ILE A 62 8.17 -5.55 2.94
C ILE A 62 7.11 -6.63 3.17
N ARG A 63 6.24 -6.84 2.18
CA ARG A 63 5.29 -7.95 2.13
C ARG A 63 5.35 -8.66 0.79
N TYR A 64 4.92 -9.91 0.79
CA TYR A 64 4.75 -10.73 -0.41
C TYR A 64 3.29 -11.16 -0.47
N VAL A 65 2.55 -10.67 -1.45
CA VAL A 65 1.09 -10.84 -1.51
C VAL A 65 0.62 -11.18 -2.92
N HIS A 66 -0.51 -11.86 -3.05
CA HIS A 66 -1.12 -12.07 -4.36
C HIS A 66 -1.62 -10.75 -4.95
N SER A 67 -1.55 -10.63 -6.28
CA SER A 67 -1.96 -9.43 -7.01
C SER A 67 -3.43 -9.07 -6.81
N ASN A 68 -4.29 -10.06 -6.56
CA ASN A 68 -5.71 -9.85 -6.28
C ASN A 68 -6.00 -9.06 -4.99
N ARG A 69 -5.01 -8.86 -4.12
CA ARG A 69 -5.13 -8.04 -2.91
C ARG A 69 -4.69 -6.59 -3.11
N ILE A 70 -4.26 -6.24 -4.32
CA ILE A 70 -3.72 -4.93 -4.65
C ILE A 70 -4.68 -4.20 -5.59
N SER A 71 -5.02 -2.96 -5.25
CA SER A 71 -5.77 -2.04 -6.10
C SER A 71 -4.90 -0.83 -6.48
N ALA A 72 -5.17 -0.22 -7.63
CA ALA A 72 -4.53 1.04 -8.00
C ALA A 72 -5.03 2.15 -7.06
N LYS A 73 -4.13 3.00 -6.57
CA LYS A 73 -4.51 4.18 -5.80
C LYS A 73 -5.11 5.20 -6.76
N GLN A 74 -6.36 5.57 -6.55
CA GLN A 74 -6.97 6.65 -7.32
C GLN A 74 -6.18 7.94 -7.04
N ILE A 75 -5.71 8.59 -8.10
CA ILE A 75 -5.17 9.93 -8.02
C ILE A 75 -6.37 10.85 -8.18
N ASP A 76 -6.74 11.57 -7.11
CA ASP A 76 -7.77 12.60 -7.18
C ASP A 76 -7.29 13.72 -8.11
N ASN A 77 -7.65 13.61 -9.39
CA ASN A 77 -7.38 14.62 -10.42
C ASN A 77 -8.40 15.78 -10.36
N ASN A 78 -8.88 16.15 -9.17
CA ASN A 78 -9.87 17.21 -9.00
C ASN A 78 -9.32 18.64 -9.21
N PHE A 79 -8.07 18.78 -9.67
CA PHE A 79 -7.43 20.08 -9.91
C PHE A 79 -7.51 20.60 -11.35
N ARG A 80 -8.23 19.93 -12.26
CA ARG A 80 -8.35 20.33 -13.69
C ARG A 80 -9.68 20.97 -14.09
N ARG A 81 -10.51 21.45 -13.14
CA ARG A 81 -11.84 22.00 -13.43
C ARG A 81 -11.98 23.53 -13.31
N PHE A 82 -10.87 24.26 -13.21
CA PHE A 82 -10.85 25.73 -13.19
C PHE A 82 -9.84 26.27 -14.22
N LEU A 83 -10.12 26.05 -15.50
CA LEU A 83 -9.65 26.88 -16.62
C LEU A 83 -10.78 26.94 -17.65
#